data_AF-A0AAX7T7A9-F1
#
_entry.id   AF-A0AAX7T7A9-F1
#
_cell.length_a   1.000
_cell.length_b   1.000
_cell.length_c   1.000
_cell.angle_alpha   90.00
_cell.angle_beta   90.00
_cell.angle_gamma   90.00
#
_symmetry.space_group_name_H-M   'P 1'
#
loop_
_entity.id
_entity.type
_entity.pdbx_description
1 polymer ?
#
loop_
_entity_poly.entity_id
_entity_poly.type
_entity_poly.pdbx_seq_one_letter_code
_entity_poly.pdbx_strand_id
1 'polypeptide(L)'
;MSIHFIWNCERSLSISTSCCLVLKYKLRSSSVRMTCATVTWPLVLVLVLLCIRDSASLFLPDSSELRKLLSRYEEEAEQKGTSNTAGNRTRRAILWSDREEILQLHNKLRGGVYPTASNMEYMIWDDELERSATQWAEECQWDHGPQDLLMSIGQNLAVHWGRYRSPSSHVQSWYDEVKDYTYPYPHECNPWCPERCSGPMCTHYTQLVWATTNRVGCAVHVCPRMNVWGEIWENSVYLVCNYSPKGNWIGEAPYQHGRPCSQCPPSYGGGCRNNLCYKAHNIKCETRLRDKCRGSTCSRYNCPANCVQKKGKVWGTVTYDVQSSICRAAIHHGVIDNNGGLIDISRMDKLPFFVRSTKNGIESLSKYKAGNAFTVARVKVTIVSDCYTTVAEICPYKEPNSHCPRVFCPENCKAQPSYWSPVIGNKIYTDNSSICKAAIHAGVIKPNGGFVDVLPLDKRKSYTGVLKNGIQSERYCSTGILEITIIPDNYV
;
A
#
# COMPACT_ATOMS: atom_id res chain seq x y z
N MET A 1 42.02 33.46 -2.30
CA MET A 1 42.83 32.88 -3.39
C MET A 1 42.26 31.50 -3.67
N SER A 2 41.61 31.38 -4.82
CA SER A 2 40.91 30.21 -5.33
C SER A 2 41.87 29.04 -5.58
N ILE A 3 41.36 27.80 -5.65
CA ILE A 3 41.39 26.95 -6.86
C ILE A 3 40.73 25.58 -6.56
N HIS A 4 39.89 25.17 -7.52
CA HIS A 4 39.17 23.90 -7.71
C HIS A 4 40.07 22.69 -8.01
N PHE A 5 39.52 21.47 -7.90
CA PHE A 5 39.45 20.39 -8.93
C PHE A 5 38.68 19.21 -8.27
N ILE A 6 37.48 18.75 -8.66
CA ILE A 6 36.95 18.11 -9.89
C ILE A 6 37.57 16.74 -10.22
N TRP A 7 36.75 15.70 -9.99
CA TRP A 7 36.49 14.44 -10.72
C TRP A 7 37.66 13.63 -11.33
N ASN A 8 37.73 12.32 -11.01
CA ASN A 8 37.17 11.28 -11.89
C ASN A 8 37.26 9.87 -11.30
N CYS A 9 36.23 9.07 -11.61
CA CYS A 9 36.14 7.63 -11.35
C CYS A 9 36.25 6.93 -12.71
N GLU A 10 37.35 6.22 -12.96
CA GLU A 10 37.55 5.45 -14.19
C GLU A 10 37.09 3.99 -14.07
N ARG A 11 36.66 3.45 -15.22
CA ARG A 11 36.20 2.08 -15.49
C ARG A 11 37.35 1.18 -15.94
N SER A 12 37.24 -0.13 -15.68
CA SER A 12 37.55 -1.26 -16.60
C SER A 12 37.16 -2.59 -15.91
N LEU A 13 36.22 -3.41 -16.43
CA LEU A 13 36.36 -4.55 -17.39
C LEU A 13 37.48 -5.54 -17.00
N SER A 14 37.39 -6.87 -16.99
CA SER A 14 36.35 -7.91 -17.21
C SER A 14 37.01 -9.30 -16.96
N ILE A 15 36.19 -10.38 -16.93
CA ILE A 15 36.52 -11.81 -17.24
C ILE A 15 37.03 -12.77 -16.11
N SER A 16 36.12 -13.69 -15.77
CA SER A 16 36.24 -15.18 -15.68
C SER A 16 37.01 -15.92 -14.56
N THR A 17 36.33 -17.01 -14.14
CA THR A 17 36.80 -18.35 -13.70
C THR A 17 37.19 -18.62 -12.23
N SER A 18 36.33 -19.45 -11.60
CA SER A 18 36.55 -20.63 -10.75
C SER A 18 37.63 -20.69 -9.65
N CYS A 19 37.16 -21.25 -8.53
CA CYS A 19 37.82 -22.13 -7.57
C CYS A 19 38.80 -21.58 -6.53
N CYS A 20 38.41 -21.83 -5.27
CA CYS A 20 39.20 -22.23 -4.11
C CYS A 20 40.71 -21.98 -4.13
N LEU A 21 41.23 -21.23 -3.14
CA LEU A 21 42.15 -21.78 -2.14
C LEU A 21 42.33 -20.85 -0.93
N VAL A 22 42.10 -21.43 0.25
CA VAL A 22 42.84 -21.34 1.51
C VAL A 22 43.95 -20.28 1.63
N LEU A 23 43.87 -19.46 2.69
CA LEU A 23 45.05 -18.90 3.36
C LEU A 23 44.88 -18.96 4.89
N LYS A 24 45.71 -19.81 5.50
CA LYS A 24 45.99 -19.93 6.93
C LYS A 24 46.87 -18.77 7.38
N TYR A 25 46.62 -18.21 8.57
CA TYR A 25 47.66 -17.76 9.52
C TYR A 25 47.10 -17.97 10.95
N LYS A 26 47.54 -19.00 11.68
CA LYS A 26 48.76 -19.12 12.51
C LYS A 26 48.59 -18.45 13.87
N LEU A 27 48.10 -19.21 14.85
CA LEU A 27 48.32 -18.90 16.27
C LEU A 27 48.82 -20.15 17.03
N ARG A 28 49.93 -19.87 17.71
CA ARG A 28 50.80 -20.64 18.62
C ARG A 28 50.21 -21.81 19.39
N SER A 29 50.99 -22.89 19.36
CA SER A 29 50.91 -24.09 20.19
C SER A 29 51.30 -23.83 21.65
N SER A 30 50.59 -24.46 22.58
CA SER A 30 51.13 -24.94 23.85
C SER A 30 50.43 -26.26 24.16
N SER A 31 51.22 -27.33 24.19
CA SER A 31 50.78 -28.72 24.31
C SER A 31 50.75 -29.13 25.77
N VAL A 32 49.62 -29.67 26.24
CA VAL A 32 49.57 -30.59 27.38
C VAL A 32 48.72 -31.78 26.95
N ARG A 33 49.34 -32.96 26.94
CA ARG A 33 48.72 -34.25 26.62
C ARG A 33 47.74 -34.63 27.73
N MET A 34 46.55 -35.11 27.35
CA MET A 34 45.73 -35.94 28.23
C MET A 34 45.19 -37.12 27.44
N THR A 35 45.43 -38.30 27.99
CA THR A 35 45.22 -39.63 27.40
C THR A 35 43.74 -40.00 27.33
N CYS A 36 43.43 -40.77 26.29
CA CYS A 36 42.13 -41.32 25.95
C CYS A 36 41.60 -42.25 27.07
N ALA A 37 40.37 -42.00 27.53
CA ALA A 37 39.57 -42.97 28.28
C ALA A 37 38.17 -43.02 27.66
N THR A 38 37.85 -44.20 27.12
CA THR A 38 36.58 -44.53 26.46
C THR A 38 35.44 -44.55 27.49
N VAL A 39 34.43 -43.70 27.30
CA VAL A 39 33.16 -43.80 28.03
C VAL A 39 32.07 -44.19 27.04
N THR A 40 31.45 -45.31 27.36
CA THR A 40 30.51 -46.11 26.57
C THR A 40 29.12 -45.48 26.49
N TRP A 41 28.38 -45.85 25.44
CA TRP A 41 27.03 -45.41 25.06
C TRP A 41 25.88 -46.04 25.88
N PRO A 42 25.55 -45.59 27.10
CA PRO A 42 24.13 -45.72 27.47
C PRO A 42 23.50 -44.56 28.26
N LEU A 43 24.10 -43.36 28.29
CA LEU A 43 23.52 -42.22 29.02
C LEU A 43 22.77 -41.19 28.14
N VAL A 44 22.86 -41.30 26.80
CA VAL A 44 22.11 -40.42 25.88
C VAL A 44 20.71 -40.96 25.57
N LEU A 45 20.46 -42.27 25.75
CA LEU A 45 19.17 -42.88 25.44
C LEU A 45 18.10 -42.68 26.52
N VAL A 46 18.50 -42.45 27.78
CA VAL A 46 17.54 -42.27 28.89
C VAL A 46 16.95 -40.85 28.92
N LEU A 47 17.67 -39.85 28.42
CA LEU A 47 17.18 -38.46 28.32
C LEU A 47 16.31 -38.20 27.09
N VAL A 48 16.43 -38.99 26.03
CA VAL A 48 15.53 -38.91 24.85
C VAL A 48 14.20 -39.62 25.09
N LEU A 49 14.17 -40.65 25.95
CA LEU A 49 12.95 -41.40 26.28
C LEU A 49 12.02 -40.69 27.29
N LEU A 50 12.47 -39.62 27.97
CA LEU A 50 11.64 -38.83 28.89
C LEU A 50 10.92 -37.64 28.23
N CYS A 51 11.17 -37.35 26.94
CA CYS A 51 10.46 -36.29 26.20
C CYS A 51 9.37 -36.79 25.23
N ILE A 52 9.02 -38.09 25.25
CA ILE A 52 7.98 -38.67 24.37
C ILE A 52 6.67 -38.97 25.13
N ARG A 53 6.60 -38.73 26.44
CA ARG A 53 5.34 -38.78 27.19
C ARG A 53 4.81 -37.36 27.39
N ASP A 54 4.24 -36.80 26.31
CA ASP A 54 3.11 -35.84 26.31
C ASP A 54 2.88 -35.19 24.92
N SER A 55 3.15 -35.92 23.84
CA SER A 55 2.53 -35.60 22.54
C SER A 55 1.38 -36.57 22.31
N ALA A 56 0.16 -36.10 22.57
CA ALA A 56 -1.02 -36.70 21.97
C ALA A 56 -0.89 -36.56 20.45
N SER A 57 -0.37 -37.60 19.80
CA SER A 57 -0.39 -37.73 18.36
C SER A 57 -1.85 -37.79 17.92
N LEU A 58 -2.33 -36.72 17.30
CA LEU A 58 -3.59 -36.71 16.58
C LEU A 58 -3.46 -37.71 15.41
N PHE A 59 -3.92 -38.94 15.62
CA PHE A 59 -4.18 -39.87 14.54
C PHE A 59 -5.26 -39.27 13.65
N LEU A 60 -4.87 -38.73 12.50
CA LEU A 60 -5.80 -38.47 11.41
C LEU A 60 -6.27 -39.82 10.86
N PRO A 61 -7.58 -40.07 10.71
CA PRO A 61 -8.06 -41.32 10.14
C PRO A 61 -7.62 -41.43 8.67
N ASP A 62 -7.05 -42.59 8.31
CA ASP A 62 -6.69 -42.93 6.92
C ASP A 62 -7.97 -42.97 6.08
N SER A 63 -8.21 -41.91 5.32
CA SER A 63 -9.35 -41.80 4.43
C SER A 63 -8.92 -42.19 3.02
N SER A 64 -9.52 -43.26 2.49
CA SER A 64 -9.35 -43.69 1.10
C SER A 64 -9.71 -42.57 0.09
N GLU A 65 -10.57 -41.62 0.50
CA GLU A 65 -10.92 -40.41 -0.23
C GLU A 65 -9.73 -39.45 -0.41
N LEU A 66 -8.91 -39.30 0.64
CA LEU A 66 -7.73 -38.42 0.65
C LEU A 66 -6.63 -38.97 -0.27
N ARG A 67 -6.44 -40.30 -0.30
CA ARG A 67 -5.49 -40.94 -1.23
C ARG A 67 -5.91 -40.76 -2.69
N LYS A 68 -7.21 -40.90 -3.00
CA LYS A 68 -7.78 -40.63 -4.34
C LYS A 68 -7.74 -39.16 -4.74
N LEU A 69 -7.67 -38.25 -3.77
CA LEU A 69 -7.47 -36.82 -4.03
C LEU A 69 -5.99 -36.54 -4.32
N LEU A 70 -5.07 -37.06 -3.49
CA LEU A 70 -3.62 -36.89 -3.68
C LEU A 70 -3.14 -37.48 -5.02
N SER A 71 -3.63 -38.65 -5.43
CA SER A 71 -3.28 -39.24 -6.73
C SER A 71 -3.74 -38.39 -7.91
N ARG A 72 -4.91 -37.74 -7.81
CA ARG A 72 -5.39 -36.79 -8.84
C ARG A 72 -4.55 -35.51 -8.90
N TYR A 73 -4.03 -35.04 -7.76
CA TYR A 73 -3.14 -33.88 -7.72
C TYR A 73 -1.75 -34.19 -8.30
N GLU A 74 -1.24 -35.40 -8.11
CA GLU A 74 0.03 -35.83 -8.72
C GLU A 74 -0.08 -35.95 -10.26
N GLU A 75 -1.19 -36.48 -10.78
CA GLU A 75 -1.46 -36.55 -12.22
C GLU A 75 -1.63 -35.16 -12.87
N GLU A 76 -2.27 -34.21 -12.19
CA GLU A 76 -2.42 -32.83 -12.68
C GLU A 76 -1.09 -32.03 -12.68
N ALA A 77 -0.16 -32.40 -11.79
CA ALA A 77 1.17 -31.78 -11.72
C ALA A 77 2.10 -32.24 -12.85
N GLU A 78 2.01 -33.50 -13.27
CA GLU A 78 2.80 -34.03 -14.38
C GLU A 78 2.32 -33.53 -15.75
N GLN A 79 1.01 -33.29 -15.94
CA GLN A 79 0.48 -32.74 -17.20
C GLN A 79 0.84 -31.27 -17.45
N LYS A 80 1.24 -30.50 -16.43
CA LYS A 80 1.73 -29.11 -16.58
C LYS A 80 3.24 -29.01 -16.82
N GLY A 81 3.97 -30.12 -16.74
CA GLY A 81 5.43 -30.16 -16.92
C GLY A 81 5.91 -30.33 -18.37
N THR A 82 5.01 -30.60 -19.33
CA THR A 82 5.40 -30.98 -20.70
C THR A 82 4.56 -30.25 -21.77
N SER A 83 4.75 -28.94 -21.90
CA SER A 83 4.49 -28.27 -23.18
C SER A 83 5.44 -27.09 -23.37
N ASN A 84 6.59 -27.39 -23.98
CA ASN A 84 7.46 -26.38 -24.59
C ASN A 84 6.80 -25.89 -25.89
N THR A 85 6.07 -24.77 -25.83
CA THR A 85 5.79 -23.95 -27.00
C THR A 85 6.03 -22.47 -26.67
N ALA A 86 7.05 -21.90 -27.30
CA ALA A 86 7.31 -20.47 -27.31
C ALA A 86 6.25 -19.78 -28.19
N GLY A 87 5.39 -18.94 -27.60
CA GLY A 87 4.43 -18.12 -28.32
C GLY A 87 3.51 -17.32 -27.39
N ASN A 88 3.44 -16.00 -27.60
CA ASN A 88 2.59 -14.98 -26.97
C ASN A 88 2.94 -14.49 -25.55
N ARG A 89 3.92 -13.58 -25.48
CA ARG A 89 4.03 -12.56 -24.41
C ARG A 89 3.08 -11.38 -24.67
N THR A 90 1.78 -11.64 -24.87
CA THR A 90 0.77 -10.59 -25.04
C THR A 90 0.02 -10.34 -23.73
N ARG A 91 -0.14 -9.05 -23.41
CA ARG A 91 -0.71 -8.43 -22.18
C ARG A 91 0.24 -8.32 -20.99
N ARG A 92 1.14 -7.32 -21.03
CA ARG A 92 1.58 -6.71 -19.76
C ARG A 92 0.48 -5.78 -19.30
N ALA A 93 -0.41 -6.28 -18.46
CA ALA A 93 -1.18 -5.42 -17.57
C ALA A 93 -0.20 -4.53 -16.79
N ILE A 94 -0.60 -3.28 -16.50
CA ILE A 94 0.20 -2.39 -15.67
C ILE A 94 0.59 -3.10 -14.37
N LEU A 95 1.87 -3.03 -13.98
CA LEU A 95 2.33 -3.72 -12.78
C LEU A 95 1.66 -3.11 -11.55
N TRP A 96 1.42 -3.95 -10.53
CA TRP A 96 0.88 -3.49 -9.25
C TRP A 96 1.69 -2.34 -8.63
N SER A 97 3.02 -2.44 -8.72
CA SER A 97 3.95 -1.41 -8.27
C SER A 97 3.77 -0.08 -8.99
N ASP A 98 3.56 -0.13 -10.31
CA ASP A 98 3.41 1.07 -11.15
C ASP A 98 2.09 1.77 -10.85
N ARG A 99 1.01 0.99 -10.68
CA ARG A 99 -0.29 1.49 -10.23
C ARG A 99 -0.17 2.25 -8.92
N GLU A 100 0.49 1.65 -7.93
CA GLU A 100 0.65 2.26 -6.62
C GLU A 100 1.50 3.54 -6.72
N GLU A 101 2.58 3.53 -7.50
CA GLU A 101 3.44 4.70 -7.70
C GLU A 101 2.68 5.86 -8.36
N ILE A 102 1.91 5.59 -9.42
CA ILE A 102 1.05 6.57 -10.09
C ILE A 102 0.06 7.18 -9.08
N LEU A 103 -0.68 6.34 -8.35
CA LEU A 103 -1.72 6.80 -7.43
C LEU A 103 -1.14 7.62 -6.27
N GLN A 104 -0.02 7.17 -5.70
CA GLN A 104 0.66 7.88 -4.64
C GLN A 104 1.18 9.24 -5.11
N LEU A 105 1.73 9.30 -6.32
CA LEU A 105 2.23 10.55 -6.89
C LEU A 105 1.09 11.54 -7.17
N HIS A 106 -0.03 11.10 -7.75
CA HIS A 106 -1.22 11.94 -7.93
C HIS A 106 -1.66 12.58 -6.62
N ASN A 107 -1.89 11.77 -5.58
CA ASN A 107 -2.34 12.28 -4.29
C ASN A 107 -1.30 13.17 -3.60
N LYS A 108 0.00 12.86 -3.74
CA LYS A 108 1.08 13.70 -3.22
C LYS A 108 1.05 15.10 -3.84
N LEU A 109 0.87 15.18 -5.17
CA LEU A 109 0.85 16.41 -5.93
C LEU A 109 -0.43 17.22 -5.66
N ARG A 110 -1.59 16.56 -5.67
CA ARG A 110 -2.91 17.15 -5.33
C ARG A 110 -2.92 17.79 -3.94
N GLY A 111 -2.31 17.13 -2.94
CA GLY A 111 -2.22 17.68 -1.58
C GLY A 111 -1.17 18.78 -1.41
N GLY A 112 -0.36 19.05 -2.45
CA GLY A 112 0.75 20.01 -2.45
C GLY A 112 0.56 21.21 -3.36
N VAL A 113 -0.64 21.42 -3.91
CA VAL A 113 -0.93 22.52 -4.83
C VAL A 113 -0.80 23.89 -4.16
N TYR A 114 -0.43 24.89 -4.97
CA TYR A 114 -0.47 26.30 -4.61
C TYR A 114 -1.25 27.08 -5.69
N PRO A 115 -2.18 27.97 -5.31
CA PRO A 115 -2.65 28.23 -3.94
C PRO A 115 -3.37 27.01 -3.34
N THR A 116 -3.56 26.98 -2.02
CA THR A 116 -4.07 25.76 -1.36
C THR A 116 -5.53 25.49 -1.71
N ALA A 117 -5.86 24.21 -1.94
CA ALA A 117 -7.20 23.76 -2.26
C ALA A 117 -8.00 23.40 -1.00
N SER A 118 -9.22 23.91 -0.87
CA SER A 118 -10.12 23.64 0.26
C SER A 118 -10.99 22.40 0.10
N ASN A 119 -11.17 21.90 -1.13
CA ASN A 119 -12.11 20.82 -1.48
C ASN A 119 -11.45 19.65 -2.24
N MET A 120 -10.12 19.54 -2.24
CA MET A 120 -9.40 18.55 -3.06
C MET A 120 -9.69 17.11 -2.60
N GLU A 121 -10.35 16.31 -3.43
CA GLU A 121 -10.70 14.93 -3.06
C GLU A 121 -9.51 13.97 -3.16
N TYR A 122 -9.46 12.99 -2.26
CA TYR A 122 -8.50 11.89 -2.35
C TYR A 122 -8.82 10.99 -3.54
N MET A 123 -7.84 10.75 -4.39
CA MET A 123 -7.96 9.91 -5.57
C MET A 123 -7.73 8.44 -5.22
N ILE A 124 -8.59 7.56 -5.73
CA ILE A 124 -8.45 6.10 -5.65
C ILE A 124 -8.24 5.52 -7.05
N TRP A 125 -7.70 4.30 -7.12
CA TRP A 125 -7.61 3.60 -8.40
C TRP A 125 -8.93 2.96 -8.80
N ASP A 126 -9.26 3.00 -10.09
CA ASP A 126 -10.46 2.38 -10.67
C ASP A 126 -10.08 1.41 -11.80
N ASP A 127 -10.35 0.12 -11.58
CA ASP A 127 -10.01 -0.94 -12.54
C ASP A 127 -10.82 -0.87 -13.84
N GLU A 128 -11.99 -0.20 -13.87
CA GLU A 128 -12.77 0.01 -15.09
C GLU A 128 -12.12 1.08 -15.97
N LEU A 129 -11.63 2.16 -15.36
CA LEU A 129 -10.84 3.17 -16.05
C LEU A 129 -9.53 2.59 -16.59
N GLU A 130 -8.86 1.71 -15.83
CA GLU A 130 -7.66 0.98 -16.28
C GLU A 130 -7.96 0.10 -17.50
N ARG A 131 -9.06 -0.67 -17.47
CA ARG A 131 -9.44 -1.53 -18.61
C ARG A 131 -9.72 -0.70 -19.86
N SER A 132 -10.44 0.41 -19.71
CA SER A 132 -10.70 1.34 -20.83
C SER A 132 -9.39 1.97 -21.34
N ALA A 133 -8.50 2.40 -20.45
CA ALA A 133 -7.19 2.93 -20.82
C ALA A 133 -6.33 1.89 -21.55
N THR A 134 -6.42 0.62 -21.15
CA THR A 134 -5.71 -0.49 -21.79
C THR A 134 -6.20 -0.69 -23.22
N GLN A 135 -7.52 -0.71 -23.42
CA GLN A 135 -8.12 -0.83 -24.76
C GLN A 135 -7.66 0.31 -25.67
N TRP A 136 -7.63 1.55 -25.18
CA TRP A 136 -7.16 2.68 -25.97
C TRP A 136 -5.65 2.64 -26.24
N ALA A 137 -4.84 2.27 -25.25
CA ALA A 137 -3.38 2.20 -25.41
C ALA A 137 -2.96 1.13 -26.44
N GLU A 138 -3.75 0.06 -26.60
CA GLU A 138 -3.52 -1.02 -27.57
C GLU A 138 -3.78 -0.58 -29.03
N GLU A 139 -4.56 0.49 -29.26
CA GLU A 139 -4.80 1.03 -30.61
C GLU A 139 -3.54 1.70 -31.20
N CYS A 140 -2.58 2.08 -30.35
CA CYS A 140 -1.34 2.76 -30.76
C CYS A 140 -1.57 4.00 -31.63
N GLN A 141 -2.59 4.78 -31.24
CA GLN A 141 -2.92 6.06 -31.83
C GLN A 141 -2.58 7.17 -30.84
N TRP A 142 -1.74 8.11 -31.27
CA TRP A 142 -1.42 9.31 -30.50
C TRP A 142 -2.53 10.35 -30.63
N ASP A 143 -3.69 10.03 -30.05
CA ASP A 143 -4.86 10.89 -29.97
C ASP A 143 -5.69 10.51 -28.74
N HIS A 144 -6.62 11.39 -28.35
CA HIS A 144 -7.57 11.10 -27.28
C HIS A 144 -8.69 10.17 -27.74
N GLY A 145 -9.12 9.26 -26.86
CA GLY A 145 -10.26 8.40 -27.16
C GLY A 145 -10.55 7.30 -26.14
N PRO A 146 -11.56 6.46 -26.42
CA PRO A 146 -12.50 6.58 -27.54
C PRO A 146 -13.49 7.74 -27.35
N GLN A 147 -13.93 8.35 -28.46
CA GLN A 147 -14.66 9.63 -28.47
C GLN A 147 -15.95 9.64 -27.63
N ASP A 148 -16.65 8.52 -27.59
CA ASP A 148 -17.89 8.32 -26.83
C ASP A 148 -17.66 8.41 -25.30
N LEU A 149 -16.49 7.98 -24.83
CA LEU A 149 -16.15 8.04 -23.41
C LEU A 149 -15.66 9.43 -22.98
N LEU A 150 -15.01 10.19 -23.87
CA LEU A 150 -14.40 11.49 -23.57
C LEU A 150 -15.40 12.57 -23.10
N MET A 151 -16.70 12.38 -23.30
CA MET A 151 -17.74 13.24 -22.72
C MET A 151 -17.88 13.06 -21.20
N SER A 152 -17.53 11.88 -20.68
CA SER A 152 -17.79 11.48 -19.28
C SER A 152 -16.51 11.29 -18.44
N ILE A 153 -15.38 11.05 -19.10
CA ILE A 153 -14.08 10.86 -18.46
C ILE A 153 -13.07 11.92 -18.93
N GLY A 154 -12.11 12.23 -18.06
CA GLY A 154 -10.89 12.93 -18.46
C GLY A 154 -9.84 11.94 -18.94
N GLN A 155 -8.85 12.42 -19.71
CA GLN A 155 -7.76 11.58 -20.18
C GLN A 155 -6.47 12.40 -20.32
N ASN A 156 -5.38 11.87 -19.76
CA ASN A 156 -4.03 12.38 -20.02
C ASN A 156 -3.24 11.30 -20.75
N LEU A 157 -2.46 11.74 -21.73
CA LEU A 157 -1.64 10.89 -22.58
C LEU A 157 -0.17 11.26 -22.42
N ALA A 158 0.71 10.27 -22.47
CA ALA A 158 2.13 10.51 -22.54
C ALA A 158 2.82 9.44 -23.39
N VAL A 159 3.81 9.86 -24.16
CA VAL A 159 4.60 8.96 -25.00
C VAL A 159 6.08 9.25 -24.79
N HIS A 160 6.88 8.20 -24.75
CA HIS A 160 8.33 8.32 -24.88
C HIS A 160 8.90 7.17 -25.72
N TRP A 161 10.15 7.33 -26.14
CA TRP A 161 10.91 6.31 -26.85
C TRP A 161 12.33 6.23 -26.28
N GLY A 162 13.02 5.13 -26.55
CA GLY A 162 14.40 4.92 -26.09
C GLY A 162 14.49 4.37 -24.67
N ARG A 163 15.16 5.11 -23.77
CA ARG A 163 15.45 4.61 -22.40
C ARG A 163 14.17 4.46 -21.60
N TYR A 164 14.12 3.40 -20.78
CA TYR A 164 13.04 3.17 -19.84
C TYR A 164 12.83 4.39 -18.92
N ARG A 165 11.57 4.83 -18.83
CA ARG A 165 11.10 5.81 -17.85
C ARG A 165 9.95 5.21 -17.06
N SER A 166 9.93 5.42 -15.74
CA SER A 166 8.81 4.97 -14.91
C SER A 166 7.52 5.68 -15.33
N PRO A 167 6.34 5.05 -15.20
CA PRO A 167 5.06 5.71 -15.45
C PRO A 167 4.88 6.98 -14.61
N SER A 168 5.39 6.99 -13.37
CA SER A 168 5.41 8.15 -12.49
C SER A 168 6.16 9.37 -13.05
N SER A 169 7.19 9.16 -13.88
CA SER A 169 7.90 10.27 -14.51
C SER A 169 7.02 11.06 -15.50
N HIS A 170 6.07 10.38 -16.16
CA HIS A 170 5.11 11.05 -17.04
C HIS A 170 4.08 11.83 -16.22
N VAL A 171 3.61 11.26 -15.11
CA VAL A 171 2.73 11.97 -14.16
C VAL A 171 3.40 13.24 -13.64
N GLN A 172 4.71 13.17 -13.34
CA GLN A 172 5.47 14.36 -12.96
C GLN A 172 5.55 15.37 -14.12
N SER A 173 5.80 14.92 -15.36
CA SER A 173 5.84 15.83 -16.51
C SER A 173 4.50 16.53 -16.78
N TRP A 174 3.37 15.85 -16.56
CA TRP A 174 2.05 16.47 -16.62
C TRP A 174 1.88 17.53 -15.53
N TYR A 175 2.38 17.25 -14.32
CA TYR A 175 2.33 18.23 -13.23
C TYR A 175 3.22 19.44 -13.47
N ASP A 176 4.37 19.26 -14.11
CA ASP A 176 5.36 20.32 -14.34
C ASP A 176 4.84 21.45 -15.25
N GLU A 177 3.71 21.26 -15.94
CA GLU A 177 2.96 22.33 -16.62
C GLU A 177 2.49 23.43 -15.65
N VAL A 178 2.45 23.15 -14.34
CA VAL A 178 2.16 24.16 -13.30
C VAL A 178 3.06 25.40 -13.40
N LYS A 179 4.28 25.26 -13.95
CA LYS A 179 5.21 26.38 -14.16
C LYS A 179 4.66 27.45 -15.12
N ASP A 180 3.76 27.04 -16.01
CA ASP A 180 3.15 27.86 -17.05
C ASP A 180 1.68 28.16 -16.75
N TYR A 181 1.15 27.64 -15.64
CA TYR A 181 -0.24 27.81 -15.22
C TYR A 181 -0.37 28.87 -14.13
N THR A 182 -1.36 29.75 -14.26
CA THR A 182 -1.73 30.70 -13.20
C THR A 182 -3.13 30.37 -12.67
N TYR A 183 -3.29 30.24 -11.36
CA TYR A 183 -4.59 29.94 -10.76
C TYR A 183 -5.56 31.13 -10.91
N PRO A 184 -6.77 30.94 -11.47
CA PRO A 184 -7.79 31.98 -11.56
C PRO A 184 -8.51 32.13 -10.21
N TYR A 185 -8.40 33.30 -9.57
CA TYR A 185 -9.09 33.54 -8.31
C TYR A 185 -10.58 33.81 -8.52
N PRO A 186 -11.44 33.59 -7.50
CA PRO A 186 -12.89 33.75 -7.64
C PRO A 186 -13.35 35.12 -8.17
N HIS A 187 -12.62 36.20 -7.88
CA HIS A 187 -12.94 37.55 -8.35
C HIS A 187 -12.73 37.74 -9.87
N GLU A 188 -11.98 36.85 -10.51
CA GLU A 188 -11.72 36.85 -11.95
C GLU A 188 -12.74 35.98 -12.71
N CYS A 189 -13.51 35.15 -12.01
CA CYS A 189 -14.47 34.23 -12.59
C CYS A 189 -15.87 34.87 -12.65
N ASN A 190 -16.20 35.52 -13.76
CA ASN A 190 -17.53 36.12 -13.96
C ASN A 190 -17.93 36.21 -15.44
N PRO A 191 -18.90 35.41 -15.94
CA PRO A 191 -19.49 34.22 -15.30
C PRO A 191 -18.58 32.99 -15.36
N TRP A 192 -17.49 33.06 -16.14
CA TRP A 192 -16.53 31.99 -16.36
C TRP A 192 -15.13 32.43 -15.91
N CYS A 193 -14.32 31.50 -15.43
CA CYS A 193 -12.92 31.74 -15.14
C CYS A 193 -12.12 31.89 -16.46
N PRO A 194 -11.13 32.80 -16.51
CA PRO A 194 -10.26 32.94 -17.68
C PRO A 194 -9.33 31.73 -17.82
N GLU A 195 -8.99 31.39 -19.07
CA GLU A 195 -7.88 30.46 -19.34
C GLU A 195 -6.55 31.14 -19.03
N ARG A 196 -5.73 30.48 -18.21
CA ARG A 196 -4.49 31.04 -17.65
C ARG A 196 -3.32 30.08 -17.88
N CYS A 197 -2.95 29.91 -19.14
CA CYS A 197 -1.80 29.12 -19.56
C CYS A 197 -0.86 29.99 -20.42
N SER A 198 0.40 30.12 -20.02
CA SER A 198 1.44 30.82 -20.78
C SER A 198 2.32 29.87 -21.61
N GLY A 199 2.17 28.57 -21.40
CA GLY A 199 2.93 27.51 -22.05
C GLY A 199 2.16 26.85 -23.19
N PRO A 200 2.76 25.83 -23.84
CA PRO A 200 2.10 25.10 -24.92
C PRO A 200 0.93 24.23 -24.44
N MET A 201 0.91 23.86 -23.15
CA MET A 201 -0.11 23.00 -22.56
C MET A 201 -0.14 23.18 -21.04
N CYS A 202 -1.35 23.27 -20.47
CA CYS A 202 -1.58 23.24 -19.01
C CYS A 202 -2.68 22.26 -18.58
N THR A 203 -3.35 21.63 -19.55
CA THR A 203 -4.56 20.84 -19.29
C THR A 203 -4.27 19.50 -18.64
N HIS A 204 -3.06 18.95 -18.80
CA HIS A 204 -2.67 17.72 -18.10
C HIS A 204 -2.50 18.00 -16.60
N TYR A 205 -1.86 19.13 -16.26
CA TYR A 205 -1.76 19.60 -14.88
C TYR A 205 -3.14 19.81 -14.26
N THR A 206 -4.01 20.61 -14.91
CA THR A 206 -5.33 20.92 -14.33
C THR A 206 -6.21 19.68 -14.14
N GLN A 207 -6.12 18.69 -15.04
CA GLN A 207 -6.82 17.41 -14.85
C GLN A 207 -6.27 16.64 -13.64
N LEU A 208 -4.94 16.58 -13.48
CA LEU A 208 -4.29 15.90 -12.35
C LEU A 208 -4.73 16.50 -11.02
N VAL A 209 -4.85 17.84 -10.95
CA VAL A 209 -5.24 18.58 -9.74
C VAL A 209 -6.73 18.94 -9.69
N TRP A 210 -7.57 18.30 -10.50
CA TRP A 210 -9.00 18.59 -10.49
C TRP A 210 -9.67 18.08 -9.20
N ALA A 211 -10.25 18.97 -8.40
CA ALA A 211 -10.69 18.67 -7.03
C ALA A 211 -11.66 17.50 -6.97
N THR A 212 -12.67 17.46 -7.84
CA THR A 212 -13.73 16.44 -7.83
C THR A 212 -13.33 15.14 -8.51
N THR A 213 -12.26 15.12 -9.31
CA THR A 213 -11.73 13.90 -9.92
C THR A 213 -11.09 13.04 -8.83
N ASN A 214 -11.80 12.01 -8.39
CA ASN A 214 -11.40 11.15 -7.29
C ASN A 214 -11.09 9.70 -7.73
N ARG A 215 -11.08 9.42 -9.04
CA ARG A 215 -10.69 8.12 -9.59
C ARG A 215 -9.74 8.25 -10.76
N VAL A 216 -8.78 7.34 -10.83
CA VAL A 216 -7.85 7.20 -11.96
C VAL A 216 -7.64 5.73 -12.30
N GLY A 217 -7.47 5.43 -13.57
CA GLY A 217 -6.96 4.13 -14.01
C GLY A 217 -6.12 4.32 -15.26
N CYS A 218 -4.93 3.70 -15.28
CA CYS A 218 -3.96 3.91 -16.35
C CYS A 218 -3.46 2.61 -16.96
N ALA A 219 -3.00 2.67 -18.20
CA ALA A 219 -2.37 1.57 -18.90
C ALA A 219 -1.09 2.02 -19.60
N VAL A 220 -0.10 1.11 -19.64
CA VAL A 220 1.14 1.28 -20.37
C VAL A 220 1.18 0.26 -21.49
N HIS A 221 1.38 0.70 -22.72
CA HIS A 221 1.51 -0.16 -23.89
C HIS A 221 2.78 0.20 -24.67
N VAL A 222 3.44 -0.81 -25.27
CA VAL A 222 4.59 -0.57 -26.16
C VAL A 222 4.10 -0.71 -27.58
N CYS A 223 4.05 0.42 -28.29
CA CYS A 223 3.59 0.52 -29.66
C CYS A 223 4.73 0.24 -30.64
N PRO A 224 4.64 -0.82 -31.48
CA PRO A 224 5.69 -1.13 -32.45
C PRO A 224 5.93 0.02 -33.43
N ARG A 225 4.86 0.66 -33.89
CA ARG A 225 4.88 1.86 -34.75
C ARG A 225 3.71 2.76 -34.35
N MET A 226 3.98 4.02 -34.02
CA MET A 226 2.96 5.01 -33.70
C MET A 226 3.32 6.34 -34.35
N ASN A 227 2.36 6.99 -35.01
CA ASN A 227 2.56 8.33 -35.57
C ASN A 227 2.38 9.37 -34.45
N VAL A 228 3.47 10.03 -34.07
CA VAL A 228 3.51 11.06 -33.04
C VAL A 228 3.89 12.38 -33.71
N TRP A 229 2.93 13.32 -33.78
CA TRP A 229 3.12 14.64 -34.40
C TRP A 229 3.64 14.63 -35.85
N GLY A 230 3.26 13.62 -36.64
CA GLY A 230 3.66 13.49 -38.05
C GLY A 230 4.90 12.63 -38.27
N GLU A 231 5.54 12.14 -37.21
CA GLU A 231 6.70 11.26 -37.29
C GLU A 231 6.37 9.85 -36.77
N ILE A 232 6.87 8.81 -37.44
CA ILE A 232 6.66 7.43 -37.01
C ILE A 232 7.72 7.06 -35.96
N TRP A 233 7.27 6.83 -34.74
CA TRP A 233 8.10 6.37 -33.63
C TRP A 233 8.00 4.86 -33.50
N GLU A 234 9.16 4.19 -33.47
CA GLU A 234 9.25 2.74 -33.29
C GLU A 234 9.42 2.36 -31.82
N ASN A 235 8.73 1.29 -31.40
CA ASN A 235 8.77 0.77 -30.03
C ASN A 235 8.55 1.86 -28.96
N SER A 236 7.61 2.77 -29.23
CA SER A 236 7.26 3.85 -28.31
C SER A 236 6.45 3.31 -27.13
N VAL A 237 6.74 3.81 -25.94
CA VAL A 237 5.98 3.48 -24.73
C VAL A 237 4.90 4.54 -24.55
N TYR A 238 3.66 4.08 -24.60
CA TYR A 238 2.46 4.90 -24.51
C TYR A 238 1.77 4.70 -23.16
N LEU A 239 1.58 5.78 -22.41
CA LEU A 239 0.82 5.82 -21.16
C LEU A 239 -0.51 6.54 -21.41
N VAL A 240 -1.61 5.86 -21.10
CA VAL A 240 -2.96 6.42 -21.09
C VAL A 240 -3.45 6.40 -19.66
N CYS A 241 -3.87 7.55 -19.11
CA CYS A 241 -4.54 7.64 -17.82
C CYS A 241 -5.93 8.23 -17.99
N ASN A 242 -6.96 7.48 -17.58
CA ASN A 242 -8.35 7.92 -17.57
C ASN A 242 -8.76 8.38 -16.16
N TYR A 243 -9.58 9.43 -16.11
CA TYR A 243 -9.96 10.14 -14.89
C TYR A 243 -11.48 10.21 -14.76
N SER A 244 -12.00 9.98 -13.56
CA SER A 244 -13.44 10.12 -13.29
C SER A 244 -13.72 10.74 -11.91
N PRO A 245 -14.72 11.63 -11.79
CA PRO A 245 -15.39 12.34 -12.88
C PRO A 245 -14.43 13.17 -13.74
N LYS A 246 -14.84 13.51 -14.97
CA LYS A 246 -14.09 14.38 -15.88
C LYS A 246 -13.77 15.73 -15.23
N GLY A 247 -12.53 16.19 -15.42
CA GLY A 247 -12.09 17.54 -15.08
C GLY A 247 -12.04 18.47 -16.29
N ASN A 248 -11.33 19.60 -16.15
CA ASN A 248 -11.13 20.60 -17.21
C ASN A 248 -12.45 21.12 -17.81
N TRP A 249 -13.43 21.38 -16.94
CA TRP A 249 -14.66 22.05 -17.36
C TRP A 249 -14.33 23.47 -17.82
N ILE A 250 -14.84 23.84 -19.00
CA ILE A 250 -14.60 25.16 -19.59
C ILE A 250 -15.16 26.23 -18.66
N GLY A 251 -14.35 27.22 -18.33
CA GLY A 251 -14.74 28.33 -17.46
C GLY A 251 -14.72 28.01 -15.96
N GLU A 252 -14.16 26.88 -15.55
CA GLU A 252 -14.06 26.47 -14.14
C GLU A 252 -12.61 26.40 -13.65
N ALA A 253 -12.38 26.77 -12.39
CA ALA A 253 -11.09 26.56 -11.74
C ALA A 253 -10.92 25.08 -11.34
N PRO A 254 -9.69 24.53 -11.34
CA PRO A 254 -9.46 23.12 -11.05
C PRO A 254 -9.82 22.72 -9.61
N TYR A 255 -9.82 23.68 -8.68
CA TYR A 255 -10.19 23.47 -7.29
C TYR A 255 -10.59 24.80 -6.65
N GLN A 256 -11.23 24.75 -5.47
CA GLN A 256 -11.60 25.94 -4.74
C GLN A 256 -10.46 26.39 -3.81
N HIS A 257 -9.99 27.61 -3.99
CA HIS A 257 -9.00 28.21 -3.11
C HIS A 257 -9.52 28.31 -1.67
N GLY A 258 -8.68 27.91 -0.70
CA GLY A 258 -8.96 28.13 0.70
C GLY A 258 -8.11 27.24 1.60
N ARG A 259 -8.45 27.23 2.90
CA ARG A 259 -7.78 26.36 3.86
C ARG A 259 -8.00 24.90 3.46
N PRO A 260 -6.95 24.06 3.44
CA PRO A 260 -7.09 22.64 3.14
C PRO A 260 -8.23 21.97 3.89
N CYS A 261 -9.05 21.22 3.15
CA CYS A 261 -10.21 20.49 3.63
C CYS A 261 -11.34 21.32 4.25
N SER A 262 -11.33 22.66 4.16
CA SER A 262 -12.40 23.49 4.73
C SER A 262 -13.72 23.40 3.96
N GLN A 263 -13.70 22.88 2.74
CA GLN A 263 -14.87 22.74 1.86
C GLN A 263 -14.96 21.32 1.28
N CYS A 264 -14.56 20.30 2.06
CA CYS A 264 -14.79 18.92 1.65
C CYS A 264 -16.28 18.62 1.48
N PRO A 265 -16.70 17.88 0.44
CA PRO A 265 -18.11 17.54 0.28
C PRO A 265 -18.65 16.79 1.49
N PRO A 266 -19.93 16.98 1.88
CA PRO A 266 -20.52 16.32 3.05
C PRO A 266 -20.38 14.78 3.04
N SER A 267 -20.31 14.18 1.86
CA SER A 267 -20.10 12.73 1.63
C SER A 267 -18.77 12.18 2.17
N TYR A 268 -17.82 13.06 2.50
CA TYR A 268 -16.51 12.73 3.09
C TYR A 268 -16.52 12.78 4.63
N GLY A 269 -17.61 13.24 5.26
CA GLY A 269 -17.79 13.19 6.71
C GLY A 269 -16.74 13.99 7.51
N GLY A 270 -16.13 15.02 6.89
CA GLY A 270 -15.10 15.85 7.52
C GLY A 270 -13.70 15.22 7.58
N GLY A 271 -13.47 14.09 6.92
CA GLY A 271 -12.15 13.46 6.86
C GLY A 271 -11.16 14.30 6.07
N CYS A 272 -10.01 14.61 6.67
CA CYS A 272 -8.93 15.34 6.04
C CYS A 272 -7.60 14.66 6.32
N ARG A 273 -6.81 14.38 5.27
CA ARG A 273 -5.45 13.86 5.42
C ARG A 273 -4.58 14.39 4.29
N ASN A 274 -3.38 14.86 4.62
CA ASN A 274 -2.43 15.42 3.65
C ASN A 274 -3.05 16.48 2.72
N ASN A 275 -3.89 17.36 3.26
CA ASN A 275 -4.62 18.41 2.52
C ASN A 275 -5.66 17.90 1.52
N LEU A 276 -6.07 16.63 1.62
CA LEU A 276 -7.08 16.02 0.78
C LEU A 276 -8.29 15.60 1.61
N CYS A 277 -9.48 15.64 1.00
CA CYS A 277 -10.72 15.12 1.54
C CYS A 277 -10.70 13.58 1.47
N TYR A 278 -10.71 12.95 2.65
CA TYR A 278 -10.67 11.50 2.80
C TYR A 278 -12.01 10.97 3.29
N LYS A 279 -12.44 9.85 2.72
CA LYS A 279 -13.67 9.19 3.12
C LYS A 279 -13.35 8.19 4.23
N ALA A 280 -13.73 8.47 5.47
CA ALA A 280 -13.73 7.46 6.52
C ALA A 280 -14.63 6.28 6.08
N HIS A 281 -14.10 5.05 6.07
CA HIS A 281 -14.87 3.87 5.64
C HIS A 281 -15.80 3.37 6.74
N ASN A 282 -16.78 4.19 7.10
CA ASN A 282 -17.98 3.69 7.75
C ASN A 282 -18.63 2.67 6.81
N ILE A 283 -18.59 1.40 7.18
CA ILE A 283 -19.16 0.32 6.39
C ILE A 283 -20.56 0.01 6.91
N LYS A 284 -21.47 -0.35 6.00
CA LYS A 284 -22.76 -0.91 6.39
C LYS A 284 -22.58 -2.35 6.85
N CYS A 285 -23.49 -2.86 7.67
CA CYS A 285 -23.46 -4.26 8.12
C CYS A 285 -23.45 -5.28 6.97
N GLU A 286 -23.94 -4.92 5.79
CA GLU A 286 -23.99 -5.79 4.60
C GLU A 286 -22.72 -5.74 3.75
N THR A 287 -21.81 -4.81 4.05
CA THR A 287 -20.61 -4.55 3.25
C THR A 287 -19.71 -5.78 3.18
N ARG A 288 -19.43 -6.25 1.96
CA ARG A 288 -18.52 -7.38 1.74
C ARG A 288 -17.10 -6.89 1.54
N LEU A 289 -16.12 -7.73 1.85
CA LEU A 289 -14.72 -7.37 1.68
C LEU A 289 -14.37 -7.11 0.20
N ARG A 290 -14.99 -7.85 -0.73
CA ARG A 290 -14.87 -7.63 -2.17
C ARG A 290 -15.35 -6.24 -2.62
N ASP A 291 -16.31 -5.64 -1.91
CA ASP A 291 -16.99 -4.42 -2.35
C ASP A 291 -16.21 -3.14 -2.02
N LYS A 292 -15.34 -3.19 -1.01
CA LYS A 292 -14.65 -1.99 -0.52
C LYS A 292 -13.20 -1.86 -0.96
N CYS A 293 -12.54 -2.95 -1.35
CA CYS A 293 -11.10 -2.90 -1.61
C CYS A 293 -10.72 -3.77 -2.81
N ARG A 294 -10.72 -3.13 -3.98
CA ARG A 294 -10.04 -3.60 -5.18
C ARG A 294 -8.61 -3.04 -5.15
N GLY A 295 -7.68 -3.75 -4.51
CA GLY A 295 -6.25 -3.42 -4.51
C GLY A 295 -5.85 -2.14 -3.74
N SER A 296 -5.79 -2.18 -2.41
CA SER A 296 -4.87 -1.40 -1.57
C SER A 296 -5.23 -1.61 -0.09
N THR A 297 -4.27 -1.27 0.77
CA THR A 297 -4.14 -1.45 2.23
C THR A 297 -5.30 -0.92 3.08
N CYS A 298 -6.48 -1.51 2.95
CA CYS A 298 -7.58 -1.30 3.87
C CYS A 298 -7.64 -2.48 4.85
N SER A 299 -6.86 -2.39 5.91
CA SER A 299 -6.80 -3.45 6.94
C SER A 299 -7.67 -3.15 8.15
N ARG A 300 -8.21 -1.92 8.30
CA ARG A 300 -9.03 -1.52 9.47
C ARG A 300 -10.38 -0.94 9.05
N TYR A 301 -11.45 -1.39 9.70
CA TYR A 301 -12.81 -0.93 9.45
C TYR A 301 -13.56 -0.65 10.75
N ASN A 302 -14.51 0.28 10.69
CA ASN A 302 -15.47 0.52 11.75
C ASN A 302 -16.82 -0.09 11.42
N CYS A 303 -17.26 -1.01 12.26
CA CYS A 303 -18.56 -1.63 12.14
C CYS A 303 -19.62 -0.87 12.95
N PRO A 304 -20.77 -0.56 12.36
CA PRO A 304 -21.89 0.01 13.10
C PRO A 304 -22.52 -1.05 14.02
N ALA A 305 -23.29 -0.59 15.01
CA ALA A 305 -24.08 -1.45 15.87
C ALA A 305 -25.20 -2.17 15.09
N ASN A 306 -25.77 -3.22 15.71
CA ASN A 306 -26.96 -3.94 15.26
C ASN A 306 -26.79 -4.68 13.92
N CYS A 307 -25.63 -5.31 13.71
CA CYS A 307 -25.35 -6.08 12.49
C CYS A 307 -25.81 -7.54 12.52
N VAL A 308 -26.18 -8.11 13.67
CA VAL A 308 -26.62 -9.52 13.76
C VAL A 308 -27.87 -9.78 12.90
N GLN A 309 -28.86 -8.88 12.96
CA GLN A 309 -30.16 -9.04 12.27
C GLN A 309 -30.14 -8.58 10.80
N LYS A 310 -29.00 -8.12 10.28
CA LYS A 310 -28.89 -7.51 8.94
C LYS A 310 -28.60 -8.54 7.85
N LYS A 311 -28.98 -8.28 6.59
CA LYS A 311 -29.02 -9.27 5.48
C LYS A 311 -27.65 -9.68 4.87
N GLY A 312 -26.53 -9.58 5.59
CA GLY A 312 -25.19 -9.92 5.07
C GLY A 312 -24.78 -11.40 5.18
N LYS A 313 -24.57 -12.10 4.07
CA LYS A 313 -24.09 -13.51 4.12
C LYS A 313 -22.68 -13.58 4.73
N VAL A 314 -22.41 -14.64 5.49
CA VAL A 314 -21.08 -14.98 6.00
C VAL A 314 -20.77 -16.39 5.51
N TRP A 315 -19.63 -16.59 4.86
CA TRP A 315 -19.19 -17.89 4.34
C TRP A 315 -17.89 -18.27 5.03
N GLY A 316 -17.87 -19.42 5.70
CA GLY A 316 -16.70 -19.91 6.43
C GLY A 316 -16.72 -19.64 7.93
N THR A 317 -15.65 -20.09 8.58
CA THR A 317 -15.47 -20.10 10.03
C THR A 317 -13.98 -19.94 10.31
N VAL A 318 -13.61 -19.01 11.19
CA VAL A 318 -12.21 -18.55 11.42
C VAL A 318 -11.64 -17.80 10.20
N THR A 319 -11.67 -18.43 9.04
CA THR A 319 -11.40 -17.82 7.74
C THR A 319 -12.71 -17.66 6.96
N TYR A 320 -12.87 -16.50 6.32
CA TYR A 320 -14.10 -16.11 5.64
C TYR A 320 -13.86 -15.79 4.18
N ASP A 321 -14.79 -16.14 3.29
CA ASP A 321 -14.69 -15.80 1.87
C ASP A 321 -14.86 -14.29 1.68
N VAL A 322 -14.14 -13.67 0.74
CA VAL A 322 -14.24 -12.21 0.44
C VAL A 322 -15.64 -11.70 0.09
N GLN A 323 -16.58 -12.59 -0.26
CA GLN A 323 -18.00 -12.26 -0.46
C GLN A 323 -18.81 -12.18 0.84
N SER A 324 -18.19 -12.46 1.99
CA SER A 324 -18.80 -12.36 3.31
C SER A 324 -18.90 -10.92 3.78
N SER A 325 -19.96 -10.60 4.54
CA SER A 325 -20.07 -9.35 5.29
C SER A 325 -18.93 -9.26 6.32
N ILE A 326 -18.21 -8.14 6.29
CA ILE A 326 -17.09 -7.88 7.19
C ILE A 326 -17.55 -7.86 8.65
N CYS A 327 -18.56 -7.04 8.97
CA CYS A 327 -19.03 -6.87 10.35
C CYS A 327 -19.70 -8.11 10.91
N ARG A 328 -20.48 -8.83 10.08
CA ARG A 328 -21.10 -10.09 10.51
C ARG A 328 -20.06 -11.19 10.69
N ALA A 329 -19.02 -11.25 9.86
CA ALA A 329 -17.90 -12.17 10.07
C ALA A 329 -17.14 -11.87 11.37
N ALA A 330 -16.95 -10.59 11.70
CA ALA A 330 -16.29 -10.19 12.94
C ALA A 330 -17.11 -10.55 14.20
N ILE A 331 -18.43 -10.33 14.18
CA ILE A 331 -19.32 -10.78 15.26
C ILE A 331 -19.33 -12.31 15.35
N HIS A 332 -19.46 -13.01 14.23
CA HIS A 332 -19.40 -14.48 14.17
C HIS A 332 -18.09 -15.03 14.78
N HIS A 333 -16.96 -14.37 14.52
CA HIS A 333 -15.67 -14.76 15.11
C HIS A 333 -15.55 -14.41 16.60
N GLY A 334 -16.37 -13.50 17.12
CA GLY A 334 -16.30 -13.00 18.50
C GLY A 334 -15.30 -11.86 18.70
N VAL A 335 -14.90 -11.21 17.62
CA VAL A 335 -13.95 -10.10 17.63
C VAL A 335 -14.59 -8.81 18.12
N ILE A 336 -15.87 -8.60 17.77
CA ILE A 336 -16.71 -7.51 18.25
C ILE A 336 -18.08 -8.09 18.64
N ASP A 337 -18.82 -7.35 19.45
CA ASP A 337 -20.21 -7.67 19.78
C ASP A 337 -21.17 -6.91 18.83
N ASN A 338 -22.47 -6.96 19.13
CA ASN A 338 -23.48 -6.28 18.32
C ASN A 338 -23.53 -4.75 18.55
N ASN A 339 -22.66 -4.18 19.41
CA ASN A 339 -22.49 -2.74 19.54
C ASN A 339 -21.57 -2.16 18.46
N GLY A 340 -20.88 -3.02 17.71
CA GLY A 340 -19.98 -2.61 16.62
C GLY A 340 -18.58 -2.28 17.12
N GLY A 341 -17.87 -1.45 16.36
CA GLY A 341 -16.52 -0.98 16.66
C GLY A 341 -15.47 -1.48 15.67
N LEU A 342 -14.22 -1.26 16.06
CA LEU A 342 -13.06 -1.48 15.22
C LEU A 342 -12.68 -2.94 15.04
N ILE A 343 -12.29 -3.24 13.81
CA ILE A 343 -11.77 -4.55 13.43
C ILE A 343 -10.61 -4.43 12.46
N ASP A 344 -9.70 -5.38 12.58
CA ASP A 344 -8.58 -5.58 11.69
C ASP A 344 -8.84 -6.78 10.76
N ILE A 345 -8.47 -6.65 9.49
CA ILE A 345 -8.68 -7.63 8.42
C ILE A 345 -7.34 -8.04 7.82
N SER A 346 -7.08 -9.34 7.78
CA SER A 346 -5.95 -9.92 7.04
C SER A 346 -6.48 -10.67 5.83
N ARG A 347 -6.04 -10.30 4.63
CA ARG A 347 -6.37 -11.04 3.42
C ARG A 347 -5.52 -12.31 3.33
N MET A 348 -6.11 -13.37 2.82
CA MET A 348 -5.45 -14.65 2.60
C MET A 348 -5.69 -15.10 1.17
N ASP A 349 -4.69 -15.80 0.63
CA ASP A 349 -4.79 -16.40 -0.69
C ASP A 349 -5.83 -17.52 -0.72
N LYS A 350 -6.11 -17.96 -1.95
CA LYS A 350 -7.21 -18.82 -2.34
C LYS A 350 -7.31 -20.09 -1.48
N LEU A 351 -8.32 -20.16 -0.61
CA LEU A 351 -8.66 -21.36 0.14
C LEU A 351 -9.53 -22.29 -0.71
N PRO A 352 -9.38 -23.63 -0.57
CA PRO A 352 -10.11 -24.59 -1.40
C PRO A 352 -11.61 -24.66 -1.07
N PHE A 353 -11.98 -24.50 0.20
CA PHE A 353 -13.37 -24.54 0.66
C PHE A 353 -13.55 -23.75 1.97
N PHE A 354 -14.82 -23.51 2.33
CA PHE A 354 -15.23 -22.81 3.55
C PHE A 354 -16.29 -23.64 4.29
N VAL A 355 -16.14 -23.75 5.61
CA VAL A 355 -17.00 -24.60 6.47
C VAL A 355 -18.02 -23.75 7.22
N ARG A 356 -19.28 -24.22 7.26
CA ARG A 356 -20.38 -23.62 8.01
C ARG A 356 -20.20 -23.82 9.52
N SER A 357 -20.55 -22.81 10.31
CA SER A 357 -20.82 -22.94 11.74
C SER A 357 -21.80 -21.86 12.21
N THR A 358 -22.28 -22.00 13.44
CA THR A 358 -23.12 -20.98 14.09
C THR A 358 -22.40 -20.51 15.35
N LYS A 359 -22.07 -19.23 15.40
CA LYS A 359 -21.36 -18.60 16.52
C LYS A 359 -21.87 -17.17 16.75
N ASN A 360 -21.97 -16.77 18.02
CA ASN A 360 -22.35 -15.41 18.44
C ASN A 360 -23.62 -14.87 17.75
N GLY A 361 -24.66 -15.72 17.65
CA GLY A 361 -25.94 -15.35 17.04
C GLY A 361 -25.92 -15.21 15.51
N ILE A 362 -24.82 -15.59 14.85
CA ILE A 362 -24.69 -15.59 13.39
C ILE A 362 -24.45 -17.01 12.91
N GLU A 363 -25.18 -17.40 11.87
CA GLU A 363 -24.94 -18.63 11.13
C GLU A 363 -24.16 -18.31 9.84
N SER A 364 -23.07 -19.01 9.61
CA SER A 364 -22.28 -18.95 8.38
C SER A 364 -22.67 -20.06 7.40
N LEU A 365 -22.22 -19.93 6.15
CA LEU A 365 -22.52 -20.84 5.04
C LEU A 365 -21.27 -21.58 4.59
N SER A 366 -21.45 -22.80 4.08
CA SER A 366 -20.40 -23.59 3.45
C SER A 366 -20.22 -23.22 1.98
N LYS A 367 -18.99 -23.24 1.48
CA LYS A 367 -18.67 -23.03 0.06
C LYS A 367 -17.60 -24.02 -0.39
N TYR A 368 -17.97 -24.94 -1.27
CA TYR A 368 -17.08 -25.99 -1.80
C TYR A 368 -16.35 -25.58 -3.08
N LYS A 369 -16.08 -24.28 -3.22
CA LYS A 369 -15.36 -23.71 -4.36
C LYS A 369 -14.23 -22.85 -3.84
N ALA A 370 -13.09 -22.98 -4.50
CA ALA A 370 -11.92 -22.24 -4.12
C ALA A 370 -12.12 -20.72 -4.30
N GLY A 371 -11.71 -19.93 -3.32
CA GLY A 371 -11.95 -18.49 -3.29
C GLY A 371 -10.98 -17.76 -2.36
N ASN A 372 -10.77 -16.47 -2.64
CA ASN A 372 -9.94 -15.63 -1.78
C ASN A 372 -10.61 -15.49 -0.41
N ALA A 373 -9.79 -15.45 0.63
CA ALA A 373 -10.25 -15.49 2.01
C ALA A 373 -9.75 -14.28 2.80
N PHE A 374 -10.29 -14.11 3.99
CA PHE A 374 -9.79 -13.17 4.98
C PHE A 374 -10.04 -13.67 6.40
N THR A 375 -9.24 -13.18 7.34
CA THR A 375 -9.45 -13.31 8.79
C THR A 375 -9.77 -11.95 9.38
N VAL A 376 -10.42 -12.00 10.56
CA VAL A 376 -10.81 -10.84 11.35
C VAL A 376 -10.08 -10.92 12.69
N ALA A 377 -9.56 -9.80 13.16
CA ALA A 377 -8.88 -9.69 14.45
C ALA A 377 -9.37 -8.48 15.23
N ARG A 378 -9.36 -8.58 16.56
CA ARG A 378 -9.65 -7.45 17.43
C ARG A 378 -8.51 -6.46 17.34
N VAL A 379 -8.84 -5.19 17.14
CA VAL A 379 -7.86 -4.12 17.24
C VAL A 379 -7.36 -4.07 18.67
N LYS A 380 -6.12 -4.53 18.88
CA LYS A 380 -5.46 -4.42 20.18
C LYS A 380 -5.12 -2.96 20.40
N VAL A 381 -5.55 -2.41 21.53
CA VAL A 381 -5.13 -1.08 21.98
C VAL A 381 -3.99 -1.26 22.95
N THR A 382 -2.82 -0.70 22.63
CA THR A 382 -1.67 -0.64 23.52
C THR A 382 -1.62 0.76 24.12
N ILE A 383 -1.77 0.86 25.42
CA ILE A 383 -1.60 2.11 26.15
C ILE A 383 -0.11 2.23 26.44
N VAL A 384 0.57 3.18 25.79
CA VAL A 384 1.95 3.47 26.12
C VAL A 384 1.96 4.49 27.25
N SER A 385 2.64 4.16 28.35
CA SER A 385 2.74 5.02 29.52
C SER A 385 3.81 6.10 29.35
N ASP A 386 4.68 5.94 28.36
CA ASP A 386 5.78 6.85 28.07
C ASP A 386 5.76 7.32 26.60
N CYS A 387 6.62 8.28 26.31
CA CYS A 387 6.77 8.87 24.98
C CYS A 387 7.96 8.30 24.21
N TYR A 388 8.63 7.28 24.73
CA TYR A 388 9.87 6.73 24.19
C TYR A 388 9.59 5.48 23.35
N THR A 389 8.46 4.84 23.61
CA THR A 389 8.05 3.62 22.94
C THR A 389 8.08 3.73 21.41
N THR A 390 8.72 2.77 20.77
CA THR A 390 8.95 2.72 19.31
C THR A 390 8.12 1.62 18.64
N VAL A 391 8.04 1.64 17.31
CA VAL A 391 7.34 0.58 16.57
C VAL A 391 8.14 -0.71 16.58
N ALA A 392 9.47 -0.64 16.53
CA ALA A 392 10.32 -1.82 16.65
C ALA A 392 9.96 -2.67 17.90
N GLU A 393 9.54 -2.02 18.99
CA GLU A 393 9.11 -2.66 20.23
C GLU A 393 7.67 -3.22 20.18
N ILE A 394 6.72 -2.42 19.69
CA ILE A 394 5.28 -2.73 19.76
C ILE A 394 4.78 -3.57 18.58
N CYS A 395 5.38 -3.39 17.40
CA CYS A 395 4.98 -4.02 16.16
C CYS A 395 6.21 -4.43 15.33
N PRO A 396 7.01 -5.40 15.82
CA PRO A 396 8.11 -5.94 15.05
C PRO A 396 7.55 -6.61 13.79
N TYR A 397 8.02 -6.17 12.62
CA TYR A 397 7.57 -6.74 11.35
C TYR A 397 7.83 -8.22 11.27
N LYS A 398 6.77 -8.95 10.94
CA LYS A 398 6.81 -10.35 10.56
C LYS A 398 6.09 -10.48 9.25
N GLU A 399 6.64 -11.27 8.32
CA GLU A 399 5.91 -11.70 7.14
C GLU A 399 5.05 -12.92 7.48
N PRO A 400 3.78 -12.96 7.07
CA PRO A 400 3.01 -11.90 6.39
C PRO A 400 2.62 -10.75 7.34
N ASN A 401 2.50 -9.51 6.80
CA ASN A 401 2.31 -8.25 7.53
C ASN A 401 1.47 -8.38 8.81
N SER A 402 2.12 -8.13 9.95
CA SER A 402 1.46 -8.07 11.25
C SER A 402 0.61 -6.80 11.40
N HIS A 403 -0.63 -6.95 11.87
CA HIS A 403 -1.47 -5.83 12.28
C HIS A 403 -0.87 -5.17 13.52
N CYS A 404 -0.39 -3.92 13.37
CA CYS A 404 0.10 -3.17 14.50
C CYS A 404 -1.06 -2.77 15.42
N PRO A 405 -0.87 -2.84 16.74
CA PRO A 405 -1.88 -2.39 17.67
C PRO A 405 -2.12 -0.89 17.51
N ARG A 406 -3.33 -0.44 17.83
CA ARG A 406 -3.65 0.97 18.01
C ARG A 406 -2.96 1.45 19.28
N VAL A 407 -2.26 2.57 19.22
CA VAL A 407 -1.48 3.09 20.35
C VAL A 407 -2.21 4.27 20.97
N PHE A 408 -2.38 4.29 22.28
CA PHE A 408 -2.84 5.47 23.00
C PHE A 408 -1.64 6.23 23.57
N CYS A 409 -1.44 7.45 23.09
CA CYS A 409 -0.32 8.29 23.46
C CYS A 409 -0.66 9.21 24.63
N PRO A 410 0.24 9.33 25.64
CA PRO A 410 0.04 10.22 26.78
C PRO A 410 0.28 11.67 26.37
N GLU A 411 -0.08 12.58 27.28
CA GLU A 411 0.16 14.02 27.10
C GLU A 411 1.66 14.36 27.18
N ASN A 412 2.02 15.55 26.72
CA ASN A 412 3.36 16.15 26.87
C ASN A 412 4.52 15.44 26.15
N CYS A 413 4.24 14.51 25.23
CA CYS A 413 5.30 13.89 24.42
C CYS A 413 6.08 14.86 23.53
N LYS A 414 5.52 16.05 23.24
CA LYS A 414 6.23 17.10 22.51
C LYS A 414 7.43 17.66 23.29
N ALA A 415 7.30 17.79 24.60
CA ALA A 415 8.33 18.39 25.46
C ALA A 415 9.48 17.43 25.78
N GLN A 416 9.33 16.13 25.44
CA GLN A 416 10.33 15.12 25.74
C GLN A 416 11.60 15.33 24.89
N PRO A 417 12.80 15.21 25.46
CA PRO A 417 14.06 15.32 24.72
C PRO A 417 14.15 14.34 23.55
N SER A 418 14.70 14.81 22.42
CA SER A 418 14.84 13.99 21.20
C SER A 418 15.77 12.79 21.37
N TYR A 419 16.72 12.85 22.31
CA TYR A 419 17.57 11.71 22.65
C TYR A 419 16.77 10.50 23.15
N TRP A 420 15.73 10.72 23.98
CA TRP A 420 14.87 9.64 24.48
C TRP A 420 13.66 9.36 23.58
N SER A 421 13.24 10.35 22.79
CA SER A 421 12.09 10.26 21.89
C SER A 421 12.51 10.71 20.48
N PRO A 422 13.32 9.89 19.78
CA PRO A 422 13.81 10.25 18.47
C PRO A 422 12.65 10.27 17.46
N VAL A 423 12.70 11.21 16.51
CA VAL A 423 11.79 11.23 15.37
C VAL A 423 12.65 11.28 14.14
N ILE A 424 12.65 10.21 13.36
CA ILE A 424 13.55 10.05 12.21
C ILE A 424 12.67 9.90 10.96
N GLY A 425 12.77 10.84 10.04
CA GLY A 425 11.95 10.90 8.83
C GLY A 425 10.80 11.92 8.87
N ASN A 426 9.97 11.87 7.83
CA ASN A 426 8.88 12.82 7.58
C ASN A 426 7.81 12.17 6.71
N LYS A 427 6.54 12.19 7.15
CA LYS A 427 5.40 11.43 6.59
C LYS A 427 5.55 9.90 6.71
N ILE A 428 6.75 9.40 6.51
CA ILE A 428 7.19 8.04 6.74
C ILE A 428 8.40 8.12 7.67
N TYR A 429 8.33 7.35 8.74
CA TYR A 429 9.28 7.34 9.84
C TYR A 429 9.94 5.98 9.93
N THR A 430 11.12 5.94 10.52
CA THR A 430 11.75 4.66 10.87
C THR A 430 10.98 3.99 12.00
N ASP A 431 11.04 2.66 12.08
CA ASP A 431 10.50 1.89 13.21
C ASP A 431 11.11 2.25 14.58
N ASN A 432 12.34 2.76 14.60
CA ASN A 432 13.03 3.29 15.79
C ASN A 432 12.54 4.68 16.23
N SER A 433 11.62 5.31 15.50
CA SER A 433 11.05 6.59 15.92
C SER A 433 10.04 6.38 17.05
N SER A 434 10.02 7.31 18.01
CA SER A 434 8.98 7.41 19.03
C SER A 434 7.62 7.58 18.38
N ILE A 435 6.68 6.67 18.66
CA ILE A 435 5.34 6.66 18.03
C ILE A 435 4.62 7.97 18.32
N CYS A 436 4.54 8.35 19.60
CA CYS A 436 3.74 9.48 20.04
C CYS A 436 4.33 10.82 19.61
N LYS A 437 5.65 10.96 19.66
CA LYS A 437 6.29 12.20 19.22
C LYS A 437 6.32 12.32 17.70
N ALA A 438 6.51 11.22 16.98
CA ALA A 438 6.39 11.20 15.54
C ALA A 438 4.94 11.46 15.08
N ALA A 439 3.93 11.04 15.86
CA ALA A 439 2.53 11.36 15.61
C ALA A 439 2.24 12.87 15.74
N ILE A 440 2.76 13.52 16.79
CA ILE A 440 2.67 14.98 16.94
C ILE A 440 3.42 15.68 15.80
N HIS A 441 4.63 15.22 15.47
CA HIS A 441 5.41 15.74 14.34
C HIS A 441 4.65 15.61 13.01
N ALA A 442 3.98 14.48 12.78
CA ALA A 442 3.14 14.25 11.61
C ALA A 442 1.92 15.17 11.57
N GLY A 443 1.42 15.59 12.73
CA GLY A 443 0.17 16.34 12.91
C GLY A 443 -1.04 15.44 13.06
N VAL A 444 -0.80 14.18 13.43
CA VAL A 444 -1.79 13.12 13.61
C VAL A 444 -2.55 13.30 14.92
N ILE A 445 -1.82 13.66 15.99
CA ILE A 445 -2.38 13.99 17.31
C ILE A 445 -1.84 15.34 17.79
N LYS A 446 -2.56 15.94 18.72
CA LYS A 446 -2.14 17.17 19.42
C LYS A 446 -1.22 16.82 20.59
N PRO A 447 -0.52 17.81 21.20
CA PRO A 447 0.40 17.57 22.33
C PRO A 447 -0.25 17.00 23.61
N ASN A 448 -1.58 17.04 23.71
CA ASN A 448 -2.38 16.46 24.80
C ASN A 448 -2.68 14.95 24.59
N GLY A 449 -1.92 14.25 23.74
CA GLY A 449 -2.10 12.82 23.53
C GLY A 449 -3.30 12.47 22.64
N GLY A 450 -3.64 11.18 22.59
CA GLY A 450 -4.71 10.63 21.75
C GLY A 450 -4.37 9.28 21.15
N PHE A 451 -5.30 8.65 20.42
CA PHE A 451 -4.99 7.39 19.76
C PHE A 451 -4.30 7.61 18.42
N VAL A 452 -3.48 6.63 18.08
CA VAL A 452 -2.61 6.63 16.91
C VAL A 452 -2.63 5.27 16.27
N ASP A 453 -2.80 5.25 14.96
CA ASP A 453 -2.69 4.04 14.17
C ASP A 453 -1.35 4.00 13.45
N VAL A 454 -0.71 2.84 13.43
CA VAL A 454 0.59 2.63 12.80
C VAL A 454 0.43 1.65 11.65
N LEU A 455 0.91 2.03 10.47
CA LEU A 455 0.93 1.16 9.30
C LEU A 455 2.39 0.85 8.94
N PRO A 456 2.80 -0.43 8.97
CA PRO A 456 4.13 -0.84 8.51
C PRO A 456 4.20 -0.71 6.98
N LEU A 457 5.33 -0.22 6.47
CA LEU A 457 5.59 -0.04 5.04
C LEU A 457 6.90 -0.73 4.63
N ASP A 458 7.07 -0.94 3.32
CA ASP A 458 8.30 -1.50 2.74
C ASP A 458 9.49 -0.54 2.87
N LYS A 459 10.68 -1.11 3.08
CA LYS A 459 11.94 -0.39 3.35
C LYS A 459 12.34 0.60 2.24
N ARG A 460 12.77 1.80 2.63
CA ARG A 460 13.40 2.85 1.83
C ARG A 460 14.86 2.99 2.22
N LYS A 461 15.62 3.46 1.24
CA LYS A 461 17.07 3.69 1.38
C LYS A 461 17.40 4.97 2.15
N SER A 462 16.47 5.92 2.25
CA SER A 462 16.73 7.22 2.87
C SER A 462 15.47 7.90 3.41
N TYR A 463 15.63 8.62 4.51
CA TYR A 463 14.60 9.38 5.22
C TYR A 463 15.03 10.84 5.35
N THR A 464 14.11 11.76 5.14
CA THR A 464 14.34 13.20 5.25
C THR A 464 13.88 13.74 6.59
N GLY A 465 14.75 14.48 7.28
CA GLY A 465 14.41 15.20 8.52
C GLY A 465 13.89 16.61 8.23
N VAL A 466 12.86 17.05 8.96
CA VAL A 466 12.27 18.40 8.83
C VAL A 466 11.82 18.93 10.19
N LEU A 467 11.71 20.25 10.34
CA LEU A 467 11.01 20.87 11.47
C LEU A 467 9.51 20.92 11.14
N LYS A 468 8.67 20.20 11.91
CA LYS A 468 7.21 20.24 11.74
C LYS A 468 6.49 20.16 13.09
N ASN A 469 5.41 20.93 13.24
CA ASN A 469 4.60 21.01 14.46
C ASN A 469 5.41 21.31 15.75
N GLY A 470 6.57 21.98 15.60
CA GLY A 470 7.49 22.31 16.69
C GLY A 470 8.33 21.12 17.18
N ILE A 471 8.53 20.10 16.35
CA ILE A 471 9.45 18.98 16.58
C ILE A 471 10.42 18.91 15.39
N GLN A 472 11.71 18.83 15.66
CA GLN A 472 12.74 18.62 14.64
C GLN A 472 12.93 17.12 14.45
N SER A 473 12.71 16.62 13.23
CA SER A 473 13.04 15.24 12.89
C SER A 473 14.43 15.11 12.25
N GLU A 474 15.03 13.93 12.41
CA GLU A 474 16.36 13.60 11.94
C GLU A 474 16.33 12.96 10.54
N ARG A 475 17.41 13.20 9.79
CA ARG A 475 17.67 12.54 8.50
C ARG A 475 18.39 11.23 8.76
N TYR A 476 18.05 10.18 8.03
CA TYR A 476 18.74 8.89 8.14
C TYR A 476 18.89 8.21 6.78
N CYS A 477 20.05 7.65 6.50
CA CYS A 477 20.29 6.79 5.34
C CYS A 477 20.64 5.40 5.88
N SER A 478 19.79 4.40 5.60
CA SER A 478 19.99 3.05 6.15
C SER A 478 20.56 2.10 5.09
N THR A 479 21.31 1.11 5.58
CA THR A 479 21.63 -0.16 4.89
C THR A 479 20.75 -1.32 5.38
N GLY A 480 19.71 -1.03 6.17
CA GLY A 480 18.70 -1.98 6.64
C GLY A 480 18.08 -1.54 7.97
N ILE A 481 16.73 -1.54 8.04
CA ILE A 481 15.78 -1.61 9.17
C ILE A 481 14.39 -1.12 8.64
N LEU A 482 13.28 -1.43 9.30
CA LEU A 482 11.90 -1.35 8.78
C LEU A 482 11.22 0.03 8.94
N GLU A 483 10.08 0.25 8.26
CA GLU A 483 9.42 1.56 8.22
C GLU A 483 7.99 1.58 8.74
N ILE A 484 7.58 2.76 9.20
CA ILE A 484 6.21 3.06 9.61
C ILE A 484 5.66 4.35 9.00
N THR A 485 4.36 4.38 8.78
CA THR A 485 3.61 5.63 8.67
C THR A 485 2.59 5.72 9.79
N ILE A 486 2.35 6.94 10.28
CA ILE A 486 1.49 7.20 11.43
C ILE A 486 0.19 7.82 10.93
N ILE A 487 -0.94 7.25 11.32
CA ILE A 487 -2.29 7.52 10.83
C ILE A 487 -3.13 8.18 11.95
N PRO A 488 -3.87 9.29 11.67
CA PRO A 488 -4.66 10.01 12.67
C PRO A 488 -5.83 9.23 13.25
N ASP A 489 -6.22 9.58 14.47
CA ASP A 489 -7.31 8.98 15.27
C ASP A 489 -8.69 8.94 14.56
N ASN A 490 -8.97 9.88 13.65
CA ASN A 490 -10.24 9.94 12.91
C ASN A 490 -10.37 8.84 11.81
N TYR A 491 -9.48 7.85 11.81
CA TYR A 491 -9.55 6.63 11.02
C TYR A 491 -10.34 5.50 11.68
N VAL A 492 -10.93 5.76 12.85
CA VAL A 492 -11.56 4.73 13.69
C VAL A 492 -13.06 4.79 13.74
#